data_AF-A0A0K1W1T6-F1
#
_entry.id   AF-A0A0K1W1T6-F1
#
_cell.length_a   1.000
_cell.length_b   1.000
_cell.length_c   1.000
_cell.angle_alpha   90.00
_cell.angle_beta   90.00
_cell.angle_gamma   90.00
#
_symmetry.space_group_name_H-M   'P 1'
#
loop_
_entity.id
_entity.type
_entity.pdbx_description
1 polymer ?
#
loop_
_entity_poly.entity_id
_entity_poly.type
_entity_poly.pdbx_seq_one_letter_code
_entity_poly.pdbx_strand_id
1 'polypeptide(L)'
;MDIKLLEDFISKKGIYKLFNKALLKDFLTINENDIFFEDKVIECSKNYAEKTLSKIKKTINIKIEISELMDMLSFEFYSDTEFLVKKINNEDEIKSFIVSVIKGKEKNINNIYLEGSARVWLLKKIDLSKEIVNRNIKNLSSNIFLSKESKIINELYNINKLSYDKKYVTVDIIDSTNKIAKIRPCNGFNGPYYLNEEIIVNF
;
A
#
# COMPACT_ATOMS: atom_id res chain seq x y z
N MET A 1 -30.87 -0.73 -3.21
CA MET A 1 -29.69 -1.63 -3.16
C MET A 1 -30.23 -3.04 -2.95
N ASP A 2 -29.84 -4.01 -3.78
CA ASP A 2 -30.22 -5.41 -3.59
C ASP A 2 -29.61 -5.89 -2.27
N ILE A 3 -30.46 -6.27 -1.30
CA ILE A 3 -30.06 -6.66 0.07
C ILE A 3 -28.99 -7.76 0.02
N LYS A 4 -29.08 -8.62 -1.00
CA LYS A 4 -28.15 -9.71 -1.25
C LYS A 4 -26.73 -9.24 -1.58
N LEU A 5 -26.56 -8.10 -2.26
CA LEU A 5 -25.25 -7.54 -2.59
C LEU A 5 -24.54 -6.96 -1.36
N LEU A 6 -25.30 -6.34 -0.44
CA LEU A 6 -24.76 -5.85 0.82
C LEU A 6 -24.39 -7.00 1.74
N GLU A 7 -25.24 -8.02 1.80
CA GLU A 7 -24.97 -9.25 2.53
C GLU A 7 -23.73 -9.96 1.96
N ASP A 8 -23.59 -10.06 0.64
CA ASP A 8 -22.42 -10.65 -0.01
C ASP A 8 -21.14 -9.83 0.21
N PHE A 9 -21.23 -8.50 0.30
CA PHE A 9 -20.11 -7.61 0.64
C PHE A 9 -19.65 -7.83 2.09
N ILE A 10 -20.57 -7.80 3.05
CA ILE A 10 -20.29 -8.04 4.49
C ILE A 10 -19.79 -9.48 4.71
N SER A 11 -20.40 -10.45 4.02
CA SER A 11 -20.09 -11.88 4.11
C SER A 11 -18.85 -12.31 3.32
N LYS A 12 -18.21 -11.39 2.58
CA LYS A 12 -17.02 -11.67 1.77
C LYS A 12 -17.26 -12.72 0.66
N LYS A 13 -18.46 -12.74 0.08
CA LYS A 13 -18.87 -13.65 -1.01
C LYS A 13 -18.86 -12.93 -2.36
N GLY A 14 -18.71 -13.70 -3.45
CA GLY A 14 -18.80 -13.19 -4.83
C GLY A 14 -17.67 -12.24 -5.26
N ILE A 15 -17.97 -11.33 -6.19
CA ILE A 15 -17.02 -10.39 -6.80
C ILE A 15 -16.33 -9.49 -5.77
N TYR A 16 -16.96 -9.28 -4.61
CA TYR A 16 -16.44 -8.50 -3.48
C TYR A 16 -15.20 -9.12 -2.81
N LYS A 17 -15.00 -10.44 -2.95
CA LYS A 17 -13.76 -11.12 -2.55
C LYS A 17 -12.54 -10.64 -3.36
N LEU A 18 -12.74 -10.14 -4.59
CA LEU A 18 -11.67 -9.54 -5.42
C LEU A 18 -11.26 -8.15 -4.91
N PHE A 19 -12.16 -7.45 -4.23
CA PHE A 19 -11.88 -6.15 -3.61
C PHE A 19 -11.24 -6.29 -2.22
N ASN A 20 -11.36 -7.45 -1.56
CA ASN A 20 -11.07 -7.67 -0.13
C ASN A 20 -9.74 -8.40 0.18
N LYS A 21 -8.70 -8.24 -0.64
CA LYS A 21 -7.29 -8.56 -0.28
C LYS A 21 -6.26 -7.73 -1.04
N ALA A 22 -6.62 -7.17 -2.20
CA ALA A 22 -5.73 -6.39 -3.05
C ALA A 22 -5.86 -4.86 -2.90
N LEU A 23 -7.00 -4.36 -2.42
CA LEU A 23 -7.31 -2.92 -2.34
C LEU A 23 -7.27 -2.34 -0.93
N LEU A 24 -7.19 -3.17 0.11
CA LEU A 24 -6.86 -2.76 1.46
C LEU A 24 -5.65 -3.59 1.86
N LYS A 25 -4.47 -2.98 1.79
CA LYS A 25 -3.31 -3.56 2.45
C LYS A 25 -3.48 -3.32 3.93
N ASP A 26 -2.94 -4.22 4.75
CA ASP A 26 -2.99 -4.11 6.21
C ASP A 26 -2.41 -2.77 6.70
N PHE A 27 -1.51 -2.15 5.92
CA PHE A 27 -0.87 -0.87 6.22
C PHE A 27 -1.02 0.17 5.10
N LEU A 28 -0.90 1.44 5.46
CA LEU A 28 -0.68 2.57 4.57
C LEU A 28 0.81 2.96 4.60
N THR A 29 1.44 3.04 3.43
CA THR A 29 2.87 3.39 3.32
C THR A 29 3.06 4.90 3.26
N ILE A 30 3.88 5.46 4.13
CA ILE A 30 4.16 6.89 4.24
C ILE A 30 5.67 7.16 4.13
N ASN A 31 6.07 8.31 3.61
CA ASN A 31 7.49 8.66 3.60
C ASN A 31 8.01 8.85 5.02
N GLU A 32 9.29 8.56 5.25
CA GLU A 32 9.91 8.60 6.58
C GLU A 32 9.77 9.96 7.27
N ASN A 33 9.92 11.06 6.53
CA ASN A 33 9.84 12.41 7.08
C ASN A 33 8.38 12.89 7.31
N ASP A 34 7.41 12.25 6.65
CA ASP A 34 6.00 12.66 6.69
C ASP A 34 5.24 12.05 7.87
N ILE A 35 5.80 11.01 8.51
CA ILE A 35 5.13 10.21 9.55
C ILE A 35 4.87 10.98 10.86
N PHE A 36 5.50 12.13 11.06
CA PHE A 36 5.34 12.97 12.24
C PHE A 36 4.14 13.93 12.11
N PHE A 37 3.64 14.14 10.90
CA PHE A 37 2.66 15.19 10.58
C PHE A 37 1.30 14.60 10.24
N GLU A 38 0.29 14.94 11.03
CA GLU A 38 -1.09 14.44 10.86
C GLU A 38 -1.67 14.81 9.49
N ASP A 39 -1.46 16.06 9.05
CA ASP A 39 -1.89 16.51 7.72
C ASP A 39 -1.28 15.69 6.59
N LYS A 40 -0.03 15.23 6.74
CA LYS A 40 0.63 14.38 5.75
C LYS A 40 0.10 12.96 5.75
N VAL A 41 -0.25 12.42 6.92
CA VAL A 41 -0.94 11.13 7.03
C VAL A 41 -2.33 11.20 6.40
N ILE A 42 -3.06 12.30 6.62
CA ILE A 42 -4.37 12.55 6.02
C ILE A 42 -4.25 12.67 4.50
N GLU A 43 -3.29 13.45 4.00
CA GLU A 43 -3.00 13.59 2.57
C GLU A 43 -2.66 12.24 1.93
N CYS A 44 -1.83 11.42 2.60
CA CYS A 44 -1.49 10.07 2.16
C CYS A 44 -2.74 9.17 2.07
N SER A 45 -3.59 9.23 3.10
CA SER A 45 -4.84 8.46 3.18
C SER A 45 -5.82 8.86 2.08
N LYS A 46 -5.96 10.17 1.83
CA LYS A 46 -6.77 10.71 0.74
C LYS A 46 -6.27 10.22 -0.62
N ASN A 47 -4.97 10.34 -0.89
CA ASN A 47 -4.35 9.86 -2.12
C ASN A 47 -4.54 8.35 -2.32
N TYR A 48 -4.45 7.57 -1.25
CA TYR A 48 -4.72 6.14 -1.26
C TYR A 48 -6.17 5.84 -1.62
N ALA A 49 -7.11 6.53 -0.98
CA ALA A 49 -8.54 6.37 -1.22
C ALA A 49 -8.94 6.80 -2.64
N GLU A 50 -8.42 7.91 -3.16
CA GLU A 50 -8.63 8.36 -4.55
C GLU A 50 -8.15 7.31 -5.56
N LYS A 51 -6.94 6.79 -5.39
CA LYS A 51 -6.37 5.76 -6.27
C LYS A 51 -7.14 4.44 -6.18
N THR A 52 -7.66 4.12 -5.01
CA THR A 52 -8.53 2.96 -4.80
C THR A 52 -9.88 3.17 -5.49
N LEU A 53 -10.55 4.29 -5.25
CA LEU A 53 -11.83 4.64 -5.86
C LEU A 53 -11.73 4.77 -7.38
N SER A 54 -10.66 5.34 -7.94
CA SER A 54 -10.49 5.42 -9.41
C SER A 54 -10.40 4.04 -10.07
N LYS A 55 -9.82 3.05 -9.39
CA LYS A 55 -9.82 1.65 -9.86
C LYS A 55 -11.20 1.01 -9.75
N ILE A 56 -11.94 1.32 -8.69
CA ILE A 56 -13.28 0.78 -8.43
C ILE A 56 -14.34 1.45 -9.33
N LYS A 57 -14.23 2.75 -9.61
CA LYS A 57 -15.15 3.54 -10.46
C LYS A 57 -15.26 2.97 -11.87
N LYS A 58 -14.19 2.37 -12.38
CA LYS A 58 -14.23 1.63 -13.66
C LYS A 58 -15.14 0.40 -13.61
N THR A 59 -15.38 -0.13 -12.42
CA THR A 59 -16.13 -1.37 -12.17
C THR A 59 -17.52 -1.10 -11.61
N ILE A 60 -17.71 0.01 -10.89
CA ILE A 60 -18.96 0.35 -10.21
C ILE A 60 -19.34 1.78 -10.60
N ASN A 61 -20.53 1.96 -11.16
CA ASN A 61 -21.06 3.25 -11.65
C ASN A 61 -21.49 4.20 -10.52
N ILE A 62 -20.61 4.40 -9.52
CA ILE A 62 -20.84 5.25 -8.37
C ILE A 62 -19.87 6.44 -8.46
N LYS A 63 -20.42 7.65 -8.52
CA LYS A 63 -19.66 8.90 -8.42
C LYS A 63 -19.67 9.34 -6.96
N ILE A 64 -18.66 8.93 -6.19
CA ILE A 64 -18.35 9.56 -4.89
C ILE A 64 -17.13 10.45 -5.08
N GLU A 65 -17.19 11.69 -4.62
CA GLU A 65 -16.03 12.56 -4.53
C GLU A 65 -15.31 12.33 -3.20
N ILE A 66 -13.98 12.31 -3.23
CA ILE A 66 -13.21 12.06 -2.00
C ILE A 66 -13.33 13.23 -1.02
N SER A 67 -13.50 14.46 -1.51
CA SER A 67 -13.70 15.67 -0.71
C SER A 67 -14.92 15.50 0.20
N GLU A 68 -16.04 15.05 -0.36
CA GLU A 68 -17.27 14.76 0.38
C GLU A 68 -17.04 13.71 1.46
N LEU A 69 -16.27 12.66 1.17
CA LEU A 69 -15.90 11.65 2.15
C LEU A 69 -15.03 12.24 3.27
N MET A 70 -14.00 13.03 2.94
CA MET A 70 -13.10 13.62 3.94
C MET A 70 -13.85 14.52 4.92
N ASP A 71 -14.88 15.24 4.46
CA ASP A 71 -15.72 16.08 5.34
C ASP A 71 -16.55 15.27 6.33
N MET A 72 -16.79 13.98 6.07
CA MET A 72 -17.57 13.08 6.92
C MET A 72 -16.71 12.27 7.89
N LEU A 73 -15.39 12.39 7.83
CA LEU A 73 -14.46 11.55 8.57
C LEU A 73 -13.72 12.34 9.66
N SER A 74 -13.51 11.68 10.80
CA SER A 74 -12.60 12.13 11.87
C SER A 74 -11.41 11.17 11.96
N PHE A 75 -10.24 11.70 12.30
CA PHE A 75 -9.02 10.93 12.45
C PHE A 75 -8.50 11.02 13.88
N GLU A 76 -8.09 9.89 14.45
CA GLU A 76 -7.39 9.81 15.75
C GLU A 76 -6.05 9.12 15.52
N PHE A 77 -4.95 9.77 15.94
CA PHE A 77 -3.59 9.31 15.67
C PHE A 77 -2.91 8.73 16.92
N TYR A 78 -2.09 7.70 16.70
CA TYR A 78 -1.46 6.93 17.77
C TYR A 78 0.03 6.68 17.48
N SER A 79 0.84 6.73 18.53
CA SER A 79 2.28 6.53 18.51
C SER A 79 2.70 5.05 18.64
N ASP A 80 1.71 4.16 18.80
CA ASP A 80 1.84 2.71 18.87
C ASP A 80 1.00 2.01 17.80
N THR A 81 1.21 0.70 17.63
CA THR A 81 0.48 -0.12 16.64
C THR A 81 -0.78 -0.76 17.23
N GLU A 82 -0.93 -0.72 18.54
CA GLU A 82 -2.01 -1.31 19.33
C GLU A 82 -3.16 -0.33 19.57
N PHE A 83 -3.02 0.93 19.13
CA PHE A 83 -4.03 1.99 19.26
C PHE A 83 -4.31 2.39 20.72
N LEU A 84 -3.29 2.35 21.57
CA LEU A 84 -3.40 2.64 23.00
C LEU A 84 -2.80 4.01 23.37
N VAL A 85 -1.73 4.41 22.69
CA VAL A 85 -0.98 5.62 23.00
C VAL A 85 -1.31 6.68 21.97
N LYS A 86 -2.24 7.57 22.31
CA LYS A 86 -2.57 8.72 21.45
C LYS A 86 -1.32 9.57 21.24
N LYS A 87 -1.14 10.09 20.03
CA LYS A 87 -0.11 11.07 19.72
C LYS A 87 -0.40 12.37 20.48
N ILE A 88 0.62 12.92 21.14
CA ILE A 88 0.47 14.11 22.01
C ILE A 88 1.22 15.32 21.44
N ASN A 89 2.34 15.09 20.74
CA ASN A 89 3.16 16.15 20.15
C ASN A 89 3.55 15.80 18.70
N ASN A 90 4.32 16.68 18.03
CA ASN A 90 4.82 16.45 16.67
C ASN A 90 6.19 15.79 16.62
N GLU A 91 6.74 15.38 17.77
CA GLU A 91 8.00 14.64 17.84
C GLU A 91 7.77 13.13 17.78
N ASP A 92 6.58 12.68 18.21
CA ASP A 92 6.19 11.28 18.14
C ASP A 92 5.80 10.87 16.71
N GLU A 93 6.34 9.74 16.27
CA GLU A 93 5.95 9.10 15.02
C GLU A 93 4.52 8.56 15.11
N ILE A 94 3.71 8.85 14.10
CA ILE A 94 2.39 8.22 13.95
C ILE A 94 2.62 6.80 13.45
N LYS A 95 2.29 5.79 14.26
CA LYS A 95 2.40 4.37 13.85
C LYS A 95 1.06 3.77 13.45
N SER A 96 -0.03 4.36 13.91
CA SER A 96 -1.36 3.94 13.52
C SER A 96 -2.38 5.07 13.68
N PHE A 97 -3.53 4.92 13.03
CA PHE A 97 -4.64 5.85 13.19
C PHE A 97 -5.99 5.16 13.05
N ILE A 98 -7.01 5.75 13.67
CA ILE A 98 -8.41 5.39 13.50
C ILE A 98 -9.09 6.45 12.66
N VAL A 99 -9.81 6.02 11.63
CA VAL A 99 -10.70 6.88 10.86
C VAL A 99 -12.14 6.47 11.15
N SER A 100 -12.98 7.43 11.51
CA SER A 100 -14.37 7.19 11.93
C SER A 100 -15.32 8.13 11.21
N VAL A 101 -16.54 7.67 10.92
CA VAL A 101 -17.59 8.57 10.42
C VAL A 101 -18.04 9.49 11.57
N ILE A 102 -18.07 10.80 11.30
CA ILE A 102 -18.53 11.80 12.26
C ILE A 102 -20.01 11.60 12.53
N LYS A 103 -20.37 11.55 13.82
CA LYS A 103 -21.76 11.42 14.24
C LYS A 103 -22.62 12.57 13.69
N GLY A 104 -23.78 12.25 13.12
CA GLY A 104 -24.66 13.20 12.44
C GLY A 104 -24.29 13.50 10.98
N LYS A 105 -23.13 13.01 10.52
CA LYS A 105 -22.69 13.06 9.12
C LYS A 105 -22.81 11.70 8.43
N GLU A 106 -23.54 10.73 8.96
CA GLU A 106 -23.80 9.42 8.33
C GLU A 106 -24.68 9.50 7.06
N LYS A 107 -24.94 10.72 6.57
CA LYS A 107 -25.88 11.00 5.50
C LYS A 107 -25.45 10.37 4.18
N ASN A 108 -26.49 10.01 3.45
CA ASN A 108 -26.54 9.52 2.10
C ASN A 108 -25.71 10.39 1.12
N ILE A 109 -24.52 9.91 0.71
CA ILE A 109 -23.89 10.36 -0.54
C ILE A 109 -24.46 9.45 -1.63
N ASN A 110 -25.27 10.00 -2.54
CA ASN A 110 -25.73 9.28 -3.74
C ASN A 110 -26.34 7.87 -3.48
N ASN A 111 -27.19 7.76 -2.47
CA ASN A 111 -27.85 6.57 -1.93
C ASN A 111 -26.95 5.56 -1.22
N ILE A 112 -25.82 6.02 -0.69
CA ILE A 112 -24.86 5.20 0.06
C ILE A 112 -24.77 5.73 1.49
N TYR A 113 -25.10 4.88 2.45
CA TYR A 113 -24.94 5.14 3.87
C TYR A 113 -23.53 4.75 4.28
N LEU A 114 -22.81 5.68 4.92
CA LEU A 114 -21.47 5.46 5.44
C LEU A 114 -21.55 5.44 6.96
N GLU A 115 -21.11 4.35 7.57
CA GLU A 115 -21.03 4.21 9.03
C GLU A 115 -19.79 3.42 9.45
N GLY A 116 -19.40 3.55 10.71
CA GLY A 116 -18.36 2.76 11.34
C GLY A 116 -17.00 3.47 11.43
N SER A 117 -15.98 2.66 11.73
CA SER A 117 -14.59 3.10 11.86
C SER A 117 -13.63 2.05 11.31
N ALA A 118 -12.44 2.48 10.91
CA ALA A 118 -11.36 1.62 10.44
C ALA A 118 -10.07 1.94 11.19
N ARG A 119 -9.36 0.89 11.58
CA ARG A 119 -8.02 0.93 12.16
C ARG A 119 -6.99 0.75 11.04
N VAL A 120 -6.01 1.65 10.97
CA VAL A 120 -5.01 1.64 9.91
C VAL A 120 -3.62 1.72 10.52
N TRP A 121 -2.75 0.78 10.14
CA TRP A 121 -1.33 0.84 10.49
C TRP A 121 -0.57 1.66 9.47
N LEU A 122 0.41 2.43 9.94
CA LEU A 122 1.35 3.13 9.07
C LEU A 122 2.64 2.33 8.93
N LEU A 123 3.16 2.33 7.72
CA LEU A 123 4.47 1.77 7.42
C LEU A 123 5.35 2.82 6.76
N LYS A 124 6.54 3.06 7.33
CA LYS A 124 7.54 3.89 6.66
C LYS A 124 7.99 3.24 5.36
N LYS A 125 8.06 4.04 4.31
CA LYS A 125 8.69 3.62 3.07
C LYS A 125 10.18 3.41 3.30
N ILE A 126 10.69 2.36 2.66
CA ILE A 126 12.08 1.95 2.73
C ILE A 126 12.75 2.24 1.40
N ASP A 127 13.95 2.81 1.49
CA ASP A 127 14.80 3.06 0.35
C ASP A 127 15.39 1.74 -0.15
N LEU A 128 14.81 1.19 -1.22
CA LEU A 128 15.25 -0.09 -1.76
C LEU A 128 16.70 -0.05 -2.24
N SER A 129 17.20 1.13 -2.65
CA SER A 129 18.59 1.29 -3.08
C SER A 129 19.58 1.07 -1.93
N LYS A 130 19.20 1.43 -0.71
CA LYS A 130 20.00 1.18 0.51
C LYS A 130 19.89 -0.27 0.97
N GLU A 131 18.74 -0.91 0.76
CA GLU A 131 18.52 -2.31 1.13
C GLU A 131 19.24 -3.29 0.19
N ILE A 132 19.36 -2.99 -1.10
CA ILE A 132 20.09 -3.83 -2.07
C ILE A 132 21.57 -3.42 -2.10
N VAL A 133 22.29 -3.89 -1.08
CA VAL A 133 23.74 -3.66 -0.93
C VAL A 133 24.54 -4.56 -1.86
N ASN A 134 24.18 -5.84 -1.97
CA ASN A 134 24.86 -6.76 -2.88
C ASN A 134 24.07 -6.92 -4.17
N ARG A 135 24.69 -6.44 -5.24
CA ARG A 135 24.15 -6.34 -6.61
C ARG A 135 24.76 -7.35 -7.57
N ASN A 136 25.51 -8.33 -7.07
CA ASN A 136 26.15 -9.37 -7.89
C ASN A 136 25.55 -10.74 -7.58
N ILE A 137 24.72 -11.25 -8.48
CA ILE A 137 24.14 -12.59 -8.42
C ILE A 137 25.12 -13.55 -9.10
N LYS A 138 25.72 -14.46 -8.34
CA LYS A 138 26.72 -15.39 -8.90
C LYS A 138 26.09 -16.53 -9.70
N ASN A 139 24.94 -17.03 -9.25
CA ASN A 139 24.26 -18.16 -9.85
C ASN A 139 22.76 -17.88 -9.86
N LEU A 140 22.18 -17.73 -11.05
CA LEU A 140 20.72 -17.79 -11.19
C LEU A 140 20.26 -19.25 -11.07
N SER A 141 19.24 -19.49 -10.27
CA SER A 141 18.68 -20.83 -10.12
C SER A 141 18.32 -21.47 -11.47
N SER A 142 18.66 -22.75 -11.62
CA SER A 142 18.43 -23.52 -12.85
C SER A 142 16.97 -23.93 -13.06
N ASN A 143 16.04 -23.52 -12.18
CA ASN A 143 14.64 -23.92 -12.23
C ASN A 143 13.99 -23.46 -13.54
N ILE A 144 13.64 -24.40 -14.42
CA ILE A 144 13.14 -24.13 -15.78
C ILE A 144 11.76 -23.46 -15.75
N PHE A 145 10.99 -23.63 -14.67
CA PHE A 145 9.63 -23.10 -14.56
C PHE A 145 9.56 -21.64 -14.13
N LEU A 146 10.68 -21.04 -13.68
CA LEU A 146 10.73 -19.64 -13.28
C LEU A 146 11.24 -18.76 -14.41
N SER A 147 10.55 -17.64 -14.63
CA SER A 147 11.04 -16.59 -15.54
C SER A 147 12.38 -16.03 -15.05
N LYS A 148 13.16 -15.46 -15.97
CA LYS A 148 14.48 -14.89 -15.64
C LYS A 148 14.37 -13.76 -14.61
N GLU A 149 13.34 -12.92 -14.72
CA GLU A 149 12.99 -11.87 -13.77
C GLU A 149 12.75 -12.44 -12.38
N SER A 150 11.94 -13.50 -12.29
CA SER A 150 11.61 -14.15 -11.03
C SER A 150 12.83 -14.78 -10.37
N LYS A 151 13.75 -15.35 -11.16
CA LYS A 151 15.04 -15.86 -10.66
C LYS A 151 15.89 -14.74 -10.10
N ILE A 152 16.06 -13.63 -10.82
CA ILE A 152 16.83 -12.47 -10.38
C ILE A 152 16.27 -11.92 -9.07
N ILE A 153 14.96 -11.69 -8.99
CA ILE A 153 14.30 -11.19 -7.77
C ILE A 153 14.47 -12.18 -6.62
N ASN A 154 14.28 -13.48 -6.87
CA ASN A 154 14.44 -14.50 -5.83
C ASN A 154 15.84 -14.47 -5.21
N GLU A 155 16.88 -14.41 -6.04
CA GLU A 155 18.25 -14.36 -5.56
C GLU A 155 18.57 -13.04 -4.85
N LEU A 156 18.09 -11.90 -5.36
CA LEU A 156 18.27 -10.60 -4.69
C LEU A 156 17.71 -10.61 -3.27
N TYR A 157 16.55 -11.21 -3.10
CA TYR A 157 15.91 -11.37 -1.80
C TYR A 157 16.68 -12.28 -0.86
N ASN A 158 17.21 -13.39 -1.38
CA ASN A 158 18.00 -14.32 -0.59
C ASN A 158 19.31 -13.67 -0.11
N ILE A 159 19.96 -12.91 -0.99
CA ILE A 159 21.25 -12.26 -0.72
C ILE A 159 21.09 -11.10 0.26
N ASN A 160 20.09 -10.23 0.04
CA ASN A 160 19.94 -8.98 0.79
C ASN A 160 18.95 -9.08 1.96
N LYS A 161 18.23 -10.21 2.12
CA LYS A 161 17.25 -10.44 3.20
C LYS A 161 16.19 -9.33 3.31
N LEU A 162 15.68 -8.87 2.18
CA LEU A 162 14.70 -7.79 2.10
C LEU A 162 13.43 -8.10 2.91
N SER A 163 12.93 -7.11 3.66
CA SER A 163 11.88 -7.32 4.67
C SER A 163 10.47 -7.56 4.13
N TYR A 164 10.15 -7.17 2.89
CA TYR A 164 8.78 -7.24 2.35
C TYR A 164 8.69 -8.11 1.10
N ASP A 165 7.57 -8.82 0.96
CA ASP A 165 7.22 -9.69 -0.19
C ASP A 165 7.76 -9.23 -1.56
N LYS A 166 8.32 -10.19 -2.30
CA LYS A 166 8.91 -10.07 -3.65
C LYS A 166 8.01 -9.35 -4.65
N LYS A 167 6.69 -9.40 -4.48
CA LYS A 167 5.73 -8.68 -5.33
C LYS A 167 5.93 -7.16 -5.37
N TYR A 168 6.67 -6.59 -4.43
CA TYR A 168 6.97 -5.15 -4.38
C TYR A 168 8.22 -4.74 -5.15
N VAL A 169 8.94 -5.69 -5.73
CA VAL A 169 10.12 -5.44 -6.55
C VAL A 169 9.89 -6.08 -7.92
N THR A 170 10.36 -5.42 -8.97
CA THR A 170 10.28 -5.93 -10.34
C THR A 170 11.56 -5.65 -11.09
N VAL A 171 11.80 -6.43 -12.14
CA VAL A 171 12.89 -6.18 -13.09
C VAL A 171 12.33 -5.32 -14.22
N ASP A 172 12.89 -4.14 -14.41
CA ASP A 172 12.45 -3.19 -15.44
C ASP A 172 13.07 -3.54 -16.80
N ILE A 173 14.37 -3.83 -16.81
CA ILE A 173 15.16 -4.09 -18.01
C ILE A 173 16.08 -5.28 -17.73
N ILE A 174 16.20 -6.19 -18.70
CA ILE A 174 17.22 -7.25 -18.71
C ILE A 174 18.04 -7.11 -19.99
N ASP A 175 19.33 -6.83 -19.84
CA ASP A 175 20.30 -6.97 -20.91
C ASP A 175 21.04 -8.30 -20.73
N SER A 176 20.68 -9.27 -21.56
CA SER A 176 21.27 -10.61 -21.49
C SER A 176 22.68 -10.68 -22.05
N THR A 177 23.08 -9.72 -22.89
CA THR A 177 24.42 -9.66 -23.50
C THR A 177 25.42 -9.20 -22.45
N ASN A 178 25.10 -8.11 -21.76
CA ASN A 178 25.93 -7.56 -20.69
C ASN A 178 25.67 -8.21 -19.32
N LYS A 179 24.66 -9.09 -19.24
CA LYS A 179 24.21 -9.77 -18.01
C LYS A 179 23.86 -8.81 -16.88
N ILE A 180 23.14 -7.75 -17.21
CA ILE A 180 22.68 -6.74 -16.25
C ILE A 180 21.16 -6.68 -16.20
N ALA A 181 20.64 -6.41 -15.02
CA ALA A 181 19.22 -6.16 -14.77
C ALA A 181 19.01 -4.87 -14.01
N LYS A 182 18.07 -4.05 -14.46
CA LYS A 182 17.62 -2.86 -13.75
C LYS A 182 16.45 -3.23 -12.84
N ILE A 183 16.58 -2.92 -11.55
CA ILE A 183 15.57 -3.25 -10.53
C ILE A 183 14.79 -1.99 -10.17
N ARG A 184 13.48 -2.13 -9.99
CA ARG A 184 12.62 -1.06 -9.50
C ARG A 184 11.54 -1.57 -8.53
N PRO A 185 11.01 -0.72 -7.64
CA PRO A 185 9.78 -0.99 -6.95
C PRO A 185 8.65 -1.23 -7.95
N CYS A 186 7.76 -2.15 -7.61
CA CYS A 186 6.55 -2.38 -8.38
C CYS A 186 5.66 -1.11 -8.35
N ASN A 187 4.97 -0.80 -9.46
CA ASN A 187 4.14 0.41 -9.63
C ASN A 187 2.87 0.46 -8.75
N GLY A 188 2.82 -0.30 -7.66
CA GLY A 188 1.73 -0.24 -6.68
C GLY A 188 1.76 1.07 -5.90
N PHE A 189 0.64 1.76 -5.81
CA PHE A 189 0.55 3.08 -5.16
C PHE A 189 0.67 3.07 -3.63
N ASN A 190 0.72 1.90 -3.01
CA ASN A 190 0.92 1.70 -1.57
C ASN A 190 2.11 0.75 -1.32
N GLY A 191 3.12 0.81 -2.19
CA GLY A 191 4.32 -0.03 -2.12
C GLY A 191 5.24 0.42 -0.96
N PRO A 192 5.84 -0.52 -0.21
CA PRO A 192 6.72 -0.17 0.90
C PRO A 192 8.07 0.37 0.44
N TYR A 193 8.40 0.23 -0.85
CA TYR A 193 9.70 0.60 -1.39
C TYR A 193 9.63 1.86 -2.26
N TYR A 194 10.69 2.64 -2.21
CA TYR A 194 11.01 3.71 -3.16
C TYR A 194 12.47 3.60 -3.61
N LEU A 195 12.87 4.41 -4.60
CA LEU A 195 14.25 4.51 -5.04
C LEU A 195 14.73 5.95 -4.90
N ASN A 196 15.92 6.10 -4.33
CA ASN A 196 16.70 7.34 -4.41
C ASN A 196 17.75 7.27 -5.53
N GLU A 197 18.21 6.07 -5.87
CA GLU A 197 19.16 5.82 -6.95
C GLU A 197 18.76 4.59 -7.78
N GLU A 198 19.35 4.48 -8.96
CA GLU A 198 19.13 3.34 -9.83
C GLU A 198 19.83 2.09 -9.27
N ILE A 199 19.14 0.96 -9.32
CA ILE A 199 19.69 -0.34 -8.90
C ILE A 199 19.98 -1.17 -10.15
N ILE A 200 21.27 -1.32 -10.45
CA ILE A 200 21.78 -2.19 -11.50
C ILE A 200 22.38 -3.43 -10.85
N VAL A 201 21.96 -4.60 -11.30
CA VAL A 201 22.38 -5.91 -10.78
C VAL A 201 23.07 -6.70 -11.88
N ASN A 202 24.25 -7.24 -11.59
CA ASN A 202 24.96 -8.18 -12.47
C ASN A 202 24.53 -9.61 -12.12
N PHE A 203 24.31 -10.47 -13.13
CA PHE A 203 23.86 -11.85 -12.91
C PHE A 203 24.48 -12.90 -13.86
#